data_AF-A0A7S3N9U8-F1
#
_entry.id   AF-A0A7S3N9U8-F1
#
_cell.length_a   1.000
_cell.length_b   1.000
_cell.length_c   1.000
_cell.angle_alpha   90.00
_cell.angle_beta   90.00
_cell.angle_gamma   90.00
#
_symmetry.space_group_name_H-M   'P 1'
#
loop_
_entity.id
_entity.type
_entity.pdbx_description
1 polymer ?
#
loop_
_entity_poly.entity_id
_entity_poly.type
_entity_poly.pdbx_seq_one_letter_code
_entity_poly.pdbx_strand_id
1 'polypeptide(L)'
;FNFLDSQRRDKEASDKVIEKLHDGKPFVSTHKAVTSKYENPFNEGKKETVFPLFKEVDDPYEASQDELLRAKWIKDNRILNGDFKPSLKENSLTQVNRSQLPDIVIFLKEVIRIDWAEINFIIGTNPEEFIEIKFEKSPDGELGLKSYMNNLIHNHETISHFNLKKVMNFWGHTDDSYIYFMLMPPWIKARVA
;
A
#
# COMPACT_ATOMS: atom_id res chain seq x y z
N PHE A 1 18.45 17.83 42.06
CA PHE A 1 17.27 17.26 42.74
C PHE A 1 17.27 15.77 42.51
N ASN A 2 17.48 14.98 43.56
CA ASN A 2 17.70 13.54 43.49
C ASN A 2 16.44 12.84 44.02
N PHE A 3 15.75 12.08 43.17
CA PHE A 3 14.45 11.45 43.48
C PHE A 3 14.54 10.49 44.69
N LEU A 4 15.66 9.79 44.80
CA LEU A 4 15.94 8.86 45.89
C LEU A 4 15.98 9.56 47.27
N ASP A 5 16.49 10.80 47.31
CA ASP A 5 16.53 11.60 48.54
C ASP A 5 15.16 12.16 48.92
N SER A 6 14.19 12.20 47.99
CA SER A 6 12.80 12.54 48.31
C SER A 6 12.08 11.35 48.96
N GLN A 7 12.15 10.17 48.32
CA GLN A 7 11.56 8.93 48.83
C GLN A 7 12.05 8.59 50.24
N ARG A 8 13.35 8.78 50.50
CA ARG A 8 13.93 8.53 51.83
C ARG A 8 13.35 9.48 52.89
N ARG A 9 13.18 10.76 52.57
CA ARG A 9 12.57 11.75 53.49
C ARG A 9 11.11 11.44 53.77
N ASP A 10 10.35 11.04 52.75
CA ASP A 10 8.92 10.71 52.90
C ASP A 10 8.75 9.46 53.78
N LYS A 11 9.61 8.45 53.60
CA LYS A 11 9.64 7.26 54.45
C LYS A 11 9.97 7.61 55.91
N GLU A 12 11.04 8.37 56.14
CA GLU A 12 11.44 8.81 57.48
C GLU A 12 10.34 9.66 58.16
N ALA A 13 9.58 10.45 57.40
CA ALA A 13 8.43 11.20 57.91
C ALA A 13 7.28 10.26 58.32
N SER A 14 6.98 9.24 57.52
CA SER A 14 5.95 8.25 57.83
C SER A 14 6.28 7.42 59.07
N ASP A 15 7.54 7.00 59.21
CA ASP A 15 8.01 6.20 60.34
C ASP A 15 7.89 6.98 61.65
N LYS A 16 8.21 8.28 61.65
CA LYS A 16 8.05 9.17 62.82
C LYS A 16 6.59 9.38 63.23
N VAL A 17 5.66 9.39 62.28
CA VAL A 17 4.23 9.52 62.58
C VAL A 17 3.70 8.25 63.22
N ILE A 18 4.10 7.09 62.70
CA ILE A 18 3.75 5.77 63.26
C ILE A 18 4.31 5.65 64.68
N GLU A 19 5.57 6.05 64.92
CA GLU A 19 6.19 6.01 66.24
C GLU A 19 5.44 6.87 67.27
N LYS A 20 4.98 8.06 66.86
CA LYS A 20 4.14 8.93 67.71
C LYS A 20 2.75 8.34 67.98
N LEU A 21 2.13 7.69 67.01
CA LEU A 21 0.80 7.10 67.17
C LEU A 21 0.78 5.87 68.08
N HIS A 22 1.90 5.14 68.15
CA HIS A 22 2.02 3.91 68.92
C HIS A 22 2.86 4.04 70.20
N ASP A 23 3.15 5.27 70.66
CA ASP A 23 3.97 5.54 71.85
C ASP A 23 5.28 4.72 71.87
N GLY A 24 5.97 4.67 70.73
CA GLY A 24 7.23 3.93 70.58
C GLY A 24 7.11 2.40 70.59
N LYS A 25 5.89 1.83 70.59
CA LYS A 25 5.68 0.38 70.47
C LYS A 25 5.56 -0.01 68.99
N PRO A 26 6.18 -1.13 68.56
CA PRO A 26 6.01 -1.62 67.21
C PRO A 26 4.53 -2.00 66.99
N PHE A 27 3.95 -1.56 65.87
CA PHE A 27 2.61 -1.98 65.48
C PHE A 27 2.59 -3.49 65.25
N VAL A 28 1.88 -4.22 66.10
CA VAL A 28 1.61 -5.65 65.92
C VAL A 28 0.19 -5.79 65.43
N SER A 29 0.02 -6.12 64.15
CA SER A 29 -1.30 -6.47 63.60
C SER A 29 -1.77 -7.74 64.31
N THR A 30 -2.83 -7.63 65.13
CA THR A 30 -3.46 -8.81 65.70
C THR A 30 -4.25 -9.49 64.58
N HIS A 31 -3.81 -10.68 64.14
CA HIS A 31 -4.44 -11.44 63.05
C HIS A 31 -5.86 -11.97 63.35
N LYS A 32 -6.56 -11.42 64.35
CA LYS A 32 -7.97 -11.76 64.59
C LYS A 32 -8.84 -10.94 63.64
N ALA A 33 -9.40 -11.62 62.65
CA ALA A 33 -10.45 -11.04 61.82
C ALA A 33 -11.65 -10.70 62.72
N VAL A 34 -11.86 -9.41 62.98
CA VAL A 34 -13.05 -8.92 63.67
C VAL A 34 -14.16 -8.82 62.63
N THR A 35 -15.22 -9.60 62.82
CA THR A 35 -16.44 -9.53 62.01
C THR A 35 -17.15 -8.22 62.29
N SER A 36 -17.60 -7.52 61.25
CA SER A 36 -18.28 -6.23 61.42
C SER A 36 -19.67 -6.43 62.02
N LYS A 37 -20.16 -5.48 62.84
CA LYS A 37 -21.47 -5.59 63.53
C LYS A 37 -22.66 -5.84 62.59
N TYR A 38 -22.52 -5.52 61.30
CA TYR A 38 -23.55 -5.66 60.28
C TYR A 38 -23.32 -6.82 59.31
N GLU A 39 -22.42 -7.76 59.62
CA GLU A 39 -22.34 -9.01 58.87
C GLU A 39 -23.55 -9.90 59.19
N ASN A 40 -24.17 -10.45 58.14
CA ASN A 40 -25.38 -11.25 58.23
C ASN A 40 -25.07 -12.65 58.83
N PRO A 41 -25.64 -13.03 59.99
CA PRO A 41 -25.32 -14.30 60.66
C PRO A 41 -25.83 -15.54 59.92
N PHE A 42 -26.69 -15.39 58.89
CA PHE A 42 -27.20 -16.51 58.10
C PHE A 42 -26.31 -16.87 56.90
N ASN A 43 -25.17 -16.19 56.73
CA ASN A 43 -24.25 -16.38 55.62
C ASN A 43 -22.88 -16.85 56.11
N GLU A 44 -22.86 -17.92 56.92
CA GLU A 44 -21.61 -18.56 57.34
C GLU A 44 -20.82 -19.00 56.10
N GLY A 45 -19.75 -18.27 55.79
CA GLY A 45 -18.83 -18.58 54.69
C GLY A 45 -18.81 -17.61 53.51
N LYS A 46 -19.68 -16.60 53.45
CA LYS A 46 -19.65 -15.58 52.38
C LYS A 46 -19.53 -14.17 52.97
N LYS A 47 -18.34 -13.57 52.84
CA LYS A 47 -18.01 -12.19 53.25
C LYS A 47 -18.63 -11.12 52.32
N GLU A 48 -19.86 -11.32 51.89
CA GLU A 48 -20.56 -10.34 51.07
C GLU A 48 -21.51 -9.56 51.98
N THR A 49 -21.05 -8.39 52.44
CA THR A 49 -21.90 -7.38 53.05
C THR A 49 -22.78 -6.77 51.95
N VAL A 50 -23.93 -7.39 51.66
CA VAL A 50 -24.83 -6.92 50.62
C VAL A 50 -25.82 -5.93 51.22
N PHE A 51 -25.59 -4.63 50.99
CA PHE A 51 -26.65 -3.63 51.13
C PHE A 51 -27.68 -3.85 50.02
N PRO A 52 -28.97 -4.11 50.33
CA PRO A 52 -29.97 -4.50 49.34
C PRO A 52 -30.44 -3.37 48.41
N LEU A 53 -29.93 -2.14 48.56
CA LEU A 53 -30.44 -0.96 47.85
C LEU A 53 -29.77 -0.68 46.48
N PHE A 54 -28.71 -1.39 46.11
CA PHE A 54 -27.89 -1.04 44.92
C PHE A 54 -27.89 -2.08 43.80
N LYS A 55 -28.82 -3.04 43.77
CA LYS A 55 -28.75 -4.16 42.81
C LYS A 55 -29.50 -3.99 41.48
N GLU A 56 -30.26 -2.91 41.25
CA GLU A 56 -31.15 -2.84 40.07
C GLU A 56 -31.25 -1.45 39.42
N VAL A 57 -30.17 -0.68 39.41
CA VAL A 57 -30.06 0.45 38.49
C VAL A 57 -28.76 0.25 37.75
N ASP A 58 -28.85 -0.18 36.49
CA ASP A 58 -27.72 -0.11 35.56
C ASP A 58 -27.13 1.29 35.70
N ASP A 59 -25.88 1.37 36.14
CA ASP A 59 -25.22 2.64 36.38
C ASP A 59 -25.28 3.44 35.07
N PRO A 60 -25.86 4.66 35.05
CA PRO A 60 -25.98 5.47 33.82
C PRO A 60 -24.64 5.75 33.14
N TYR A 61 -23.51 5.51 33.81
CA TYR A 61 -22.17 5.60 33.25
C TYR A 61 -21.68 4.33 32.53
N GLU A 62 -22.26 3.14 32.74
CA GLU A 62 -21.85 1.91 32.02
C GLU A 62 -22.15 2.01 30.52
N ALA A 63 -23.32 2.53 30.15
CA ALA A 63 -23.69 2.74 28.74
C ALA A 63 -22.68 3.66 28.01
N SER A 64 -22.13 4.66 28.72
CA SER A 64 -21.12 5.56 28.17
C SER A 64 -19.75 4.90 27.97
N GLN A 65 -19.39 3.96 28.85
CA GLN A 65 -18.15 3.19 28.74
C GLN A 65 -18.22 2.19 27.59
N ASP A 66 -19.36 1.55 27.40
CA ASP A 66 -19.62 0.65 26.28
C ASP A 66 -19.61 1.38 24.94
N GLU A 67 -20.17 2.59 24.87
CA GLU A 67 -20.15 3.40 23.65
C GLU A 67 -18.71 3.83 23.30
N LEU A 68 -17.90 4.20 24.30
CA LEU A 68 -16.47 4.50 24.13
C LEU A 68 -15.66 3.28 23.66
N LEU A 69 -15.90 2.11 24.25
CA LEU A 69 -15.27 0.85 23.84
C LEU A 69 -15.64 0.47 22.42
N ARG A 70 -16.91 0.65 22.05
CA ARG A 70 -17.41 0.39 20.69
C ARG A 70 -16.81 1.35 19.67
N ALA A 71 -16.71 2.64 20.01
CA ALA A 71 -16.06 3.64 19.17
C ALA A 71 -14.57 3.32 18.97
N LYS A 72 -13.88 2.89 20.03
CA LYS A 72 -12.50 2.43 19.97
C LYS A 72 -12.36 1.20 19.07
N TRP A 73 -13.21 0.19 19.23
CA TRP A 73 -13.21 -1.01 18.38
C TRP A 73 -13.48 -0.69 16.91
N ILE A 74 -14.40 0.22 16.59
CA ILE A 74 -14.67 0.63 15.19
C ILE A 74 -13.44 1.33 14.61
N LYS A 75 -12.77 2.18 15.39
CA LYS A 75 -11.56 2.89 15.00
C LYS A 75 -10.38 1.94 14.80
N ASP A 76 -10.20 0.99 15.70
CA ASP A 76 -9.09 0.02 15.68
C ASP A 76 -9.30 -1.03 14.55
N ASN A 77 -10.55 -1.47 14.31
CA ASN A 77 -10.87 -2.39 13.22
C ASN A 77 -10.79 -1.76 11.82
N ARG A 78 -10.89 -0.43 11.71
CA ARG A 78 -10.66 0.27 10.43
C ARG A 78 -9.21 0.17 9.94
N ILE A 79 -8.25 -0.21 10.80
CA ILE A 79 -6.81 -0.20 10.50
C ILE A 79 -6.25 -1.61 10.25
N LEU A 80 -7.03 -2.69 10.42
CA LEU A 80 -6.51 -4.06 10.29
C LEU A 80 -6.16 -4.47 8.86
N ASN A 81 -6.75 -3.81 7.87
CA ASN A 81 -6.32 -3.94 6.48
C ASN A 81 -5.95 -2.53 6.03
N GLY A 82 -4.67 -2.29 5.71
CA GLY A 82 -4.30 -1.10 4.94
C GLY A 82 -5.13 -1.00 3.66
N ASP A 83 -5.02 0.12 2.92
CA ASP A 83 -5.72 0.30 1.65
C ASP A 83 -5.69 -0.99 0.83
N PHE A 84 -6.84 -1.37 0.27
CA PHE A 84 -6.94 -2.56 -0.56
C PHE A 84 -5.88 -2.49 -1.67
N LYS A 85 -4.83 -3.29 -1.49
CA LYS A 85 -3.79 -3.49 -2.49
C LYS A 85 -4.12 -4.82 -3.15
N PRO A 86 -4.70 -4.83 -4.37
CA PRO A 86 -4.92 -6.07 -5.09
C PRO A 86 -3.60 -6.86 -5.11
N SER A 87 -3.64 -8.15 -4.80
CA SER A 87 -2.46 -9.02 -4.72
C SER A 87 -1.79 -9.25 -6.08
N LEU A 88 -2.40 -8.75 -7.16
CA LEU A 88 -1.83 -8.76 -8.50
C LEU A 88 -0.78 -7.66 -8.61
N LYS A 89 0.48 -8.07 -8.67
CA LYS A 89 1.62 -7.25 -9.10
C LYS A 89 1.45 -6.64 -10.51
N GLU A 90 0.45 -7.07 -11.27
CA GLU A 90 0.20 -6.59 -12.63
C GLU A 90 -1.10 -5.81 -12.69
N ASN A 91 -0.95 -4.52 -13.03
CA ASN A 91 -2.02 -3.68 -13.52
C ASN A 91 -2.46 -4.20 -14.90
N SER A 92 -3.26 -5.27 -14.95
CA SER A 92 -3.74 -5.87 -16.20
C SER A 92 -4.53 -4.87 -17.07
N LEU A 93 -5.15 -3.87 -16.46
CA LEU A 93 -5.80 -2.75 -17.15
C LEU A 93 -4.83 -1.78 -17.83
N THR A 94 -3.58 -1.71 -17.39
CA THR A 94 -2.53 -0.90 -18.03
C THR A 94 -1.74 -1.67 -19.08
N GLN A 95 -1.93 -2.98 -19.16
CA GLN A 95 -1.23 -3.80 -20.12
C GLN A 95 -1.86 -3.62 -21.51
N VAL A 96 -1.01 -3.36 -22.49
CA VAL A 96 -1.42 -3.17 -23.88
C VAL A 96 -2.00 -4.49 -24.40
N ASN A 97 -3.22 -4.41 -24.93
CA ASN A 97 -3.98 -5.56 -25.39
C ASN A 97 -3.93 -5.70 -26.92
N ARG A 98 -4.10 -6.94 -27.42
CA ARG A 98 -4.13 -7.22 -28.87
C ARG A 98 -5.22 -6.46 -29.62
N SER A 99 -6.34 -6.20 -28.95
CA SER A 99 -7.45 -5.43 -29.52
C SER A 99 -7.06 -3.99 -29.87
N GLN A 100 -6.01 -3.45 -29.25
CA GLN A 100 -5.52 -2.08 -29.49
C GLN A 100 -4.55 -2.00 -30.67
N LEU A 101 -4.17 -3.12 -31.31
CA LEU A 101 -3.22 -3.13 -32.42
C LEU A 101 -3.60 -2.18 -33.58
N PRO A 102 -4.87 -2.12 -34.04
CA PRO A 102 -5.27 -1.16 -35.07
C PRO A 102 -5.05 0.29 -34.63
N ASP A 103 -5.37 0.61 -33.38
CA ASP A 103 -5.20 1.95 -32.82
C ASP A 103 -3.73 2.33 -32.73
N ILE A 104 -2.88 1.40 -32.28
CA ILE A 104 -1.41 1.59 -32.21
C ILE A 104 -0.85 1.94 -33.59
N VAL A 105 -1.28 1.23 -34.63
CA VAL A 105 -0.85 1.48 -36.01
C VAL A 105 -1.29 2.87 -36.49
N ILE A 106 -2.52 3.29 -36.16
CA ILE A 106 -3.01 4.63 -36.49
C ILE A 106 -2.18 5.71 -35.79
N PHE A 107 -1.90 5.55 -34.50
CA PHE A 107 -1.07 6.49 -33.75
C PHE A 107 0.34 6.59 -34.32
N LEU A 108 0.99 5.46 -34.60
CA LEU A 108 2.32 5.43 -35.22
C LEU A 108 2.33 6.10 -36.60
N LYS A 109 1.29 5.87 -37.41
CA LYS A 109 1.13 6.53 -38.69
C LYS A 109 1.08 8.03 -38.54
N GLU A 110 0.34 8.53 -37.56
CA GLU A 110 0.18 9.96 -37.36
C GLU A 110 1.46 10.63 -36.84
N VAL A 111 2.16 9.99 -35.90
CA VAL A 111 3.46 10.46 -35.40
C VAL A 111 4.47 10.62 -36.54
N ILE A 112 4.64 9.58 -37.35
CA ILE A 112 5.61 9.62 -38.47
C ILE A 112 5.19 10.66 -39.51
N ARG A 113 3.89 10.81 -39.78
CA ARG A 113 3.37 11.80 -40.73
C ARG A 113 3.62 13.24 -40.27
N ILE A 114 3.50 13.51 -38.96
CA ILE A 114 3.77 14.84 -38.39
C ILE A 114 5.25 15.18 -38.50
N ASP A 115 6.12 14.25 -38.11
CA ASP A 115 7.56 14.51 -38.09
C ASP A 115 8.15 14.54 -39.52
N TRP A 116 7.62 13.72 -40.44
CA TRP A 116 8.16 13.47 -41.78
C TRP A 116 7.05 13.52 -42.86
N ALA A 117 6.41 14.68 -42.99
CA ALA A 117 5.24 14.87 -43.87
C ALA A 117 5.49 14.61 -45.37
N GLU A 118 6.74 14.75 -45.83
CA GLU A 118 7.09 14.68 -47.26
C GLU A 118 7.46 13.26 -47.72
N ILE A 119 7.54 12.29 -46.82
CA ILE A 119 7.95 10.92 -47.17
C ILE A 119 6.75 10.01 -47.36
N ASN A 120 6.75 9.29 -48.47
CA ASN A 120 5.82 8.21 -48.72
C ASN A 120 6.21 6.98 -47.91
N PHE A 121 5.32 6.55 -47.02
CA PHE A 121 5.50 5.32 -46.26
C PHE A 121 4.21 4.52 -46.17
N ILE A 122 4.38 3.21 -46.04
CA ILE A 122 3.32 2.23 -45.87
C ILE A 122 3.51 1.59 -44.51
N ILE A 123 2.48 1.62 -43.68
CA ILE A 123 2.45 0.92 -42.40
C ILE A 123 1.36 -0.14 -42.43
N GLY A 124 1.65 -1.32 -41.91
CA GLY A 124 0.72 -2.45 -41.88
C GLY A 124 1.05 -3.46 -40.79
N THR A 125 0.17 -4.44 -40.63
CA THR A 125 0.38 -5.57 -39.73
C THR A 125 0.64 -6.84 -40.52
N ASN A 126 1.67 -7.58 -40.15
CA ASN A 126 1.96 -8.91 -40.71
C ASN A 126 0.97 -9.95 -40.14
N PRO A 127 0.67 -11.06 -40.84
CA PRO A 127 0.04 -12.26 -40.25
C PRO A 127 0.59 -12.69 -38.89
N GLU A 128 1.87 -12.47 -38.62
CA GLU A 128 2.53 -12.72 -37.33
C GLU A 128 2.33 -11.59 -36.30
N GLU A 129 1.39 -10.67 -36.52
CA GLU A 129 1.05 -9.52 -35.67
C GLU A 129 2.17 -8.47 -35.45
N PHE A 130 3.29 -8.56 -36.18
CA PHE A 130 4.30 -7.51 -36.19
C PHE A 130 3.81 -6.27 -36.94
N ILE A 131 4.25 -5.10 -36.48
CA ILE A 131 4.01 -3.83 -37.16
C ILE A 131 5.15 -3.60 -38.14
N GLU A 132 4.82 -3.57 -39.43
CA GLU A 132 5.75 -3.31 -40.52
C GLU A 132 5.61 -1.87 -41.00
N ILE A 133 6.74 -1.20 -41.17
CA ILE A 133 6.83 0.14 -41.74
C ILE A 133 7.79 0.07 -42.92
N LYS A 134 7.31 0.48 -44.10
CA LYS A 134 8.05 0.47 -45.36
C LYS A 134 8.16 1.90 -45.86
N PHE A 135 9.38 2.36 -46.08
CA PHE A 135 9.67 3.68 -46.64
C PHE A 135 10.18 3.53 -48.06
N GLU A 136 9.74 4.41 -48.95
CA GLU A 136 10.31 4.50 -50.30
C GLU A 136 11.80 4.88 -50.22
N LYS A 137 12.63 4.17 -50.96
CA LYS A 137 14.09 4.36 -50.94
C LYS A 137 14.45 5.67 -51.63
N SER A 138 15.01 6.59 -50.86
CA SER A 138 15.61 7.83 -51.38
C SER A 138 17.13 7.73 -51.29
N PRO A 139 17.89 8.10 -52.35
CA PRO A 139 19.35 7.93 -52.41
C PRO A 139 20.10 8.65 -51.29
N ASP A 140 19.55 9.77 -50.78
CA ASP A 140 20.19 10.58 -49.74
C ASP A 140 19.57 10.39 -48.34
N GLY A 141 18.48 9.61 -48.23
CA GLY A 141 17.63 9.56 -47.04
C GLY A 141 17.89 8.42 -46.06
N GLU A 142 18.63 7.37 -46.46
CA GLU A 142 18.68 6.11 -45.70
C GLU A 142 19.30 6.26 -44.29
N LEU A 143 20.41 6.99 -44.21
CA LEU A 143 21.13 7.21 -42.95
C LEU A 143 20.32 8.09 -41.99
N GLY A 144 19.68 9.13 -42.54
CA GLY A 144 18.80 10.03 -41.78
C GLY A 144 17.59 9.29 -41.24
N LEU A 145 16.93 8.49 -42.07
CA LEU A 145 15.77 7.69 -41.69
C LEU A 145 16.11 6.67 -40.60
N LYS A 146 17.22 5.95 -40.74
CA LYS A 146 17.66 5.00 -39.71
C LYS A 146 17.96 5.69 -38.38
N SER A 147 18.59 6.87 -38.43
CA SER A 147 18.88 7.67 -37.23
C SER A 147 17.60 8.18 -36.56
N TYR A 148 16.65 8.67 -37.36
CA TYR A 148 15.32 9.06 -36.90
C TYR A 148 14.57 7.91 -36.24
N MET A 149 14.48 6.76 -36.91
CA MET A 149 13.74 5.61 -36.38
C MET A 149 14.35 5.09 -35.06
N ASN A 150 15.68 5.14 -34.91
CA ASN A 150 16.34 4.83 -33.64
C ASN A 150 15.93 5.83 -32.54
N ASN A 151 15.91 7.13 -32.86
CA ASN A 151 15.49 8.16 -31.93
C ASN A 151 14.01 7.99 -31.51
N LEU A 152 13.14 7.73 -32.49
CA LEU A 152 11.71 7.51 -32.30
C LEU A 152 11.45 6.41 -31.26
N ILE A 153 12.11 5.25 -31.38
CA ILE A 153 11.91 4.13 -30.44
C ILE A 153 12.30 4.49 -29.01
N HIS A 154 13.40 5.22 -28.84
CA HIS A 154 13.96 5.46 -27.52
C HIS A 154 13.26 6.62 -26.79
N ASN A 155 12.78 7.61 -27.53
CA ASN A 155 12.34 8.87 -26.93
C ASN A 155 10.83 9.14 -27.09
N HIS A 156 10.14 8.49 -28.03
CA HIS A 156 8.73 8.82 -28.26
C HIS A 156 7.80 8.16 -27.24
N GLU A 157 6.96 8.97 -26.58
CA GLU A 157 6.06 8.53 -25.50
C GLU A 157 5.12 7.42 -25.95
N THR A 158 4.56 7.50 -27.17
CA THR A 158 3.67 6.47 -27.73
C THR A 158 4.31 5.09 -27.82
N ILE A 159 5.61 5.01 -28.16
CA ILE A 159 6.31 3.73 -28.26
C ILE A 159 6.54 3.14 -26.87
N SER A 160 6.91 3.98 -25.91
CA SER A 160 7.06 3.60 -24.51
C SER A 160 5.74 3.17 -23.88
N HIS A 161 4.66 3.92 -24.14
CA HIS A 161 3.30 3.65 -23.67
C HIS A 161 2.80 2.29 -24.16
N PHE A 162 3.04 1.97 -25.43
CA PHE A 162 2.65 0.67 -26.00
C PHE A 162 3.69 -0.44 -25.79
N ASN A 163 4.81 -0.16 -25.09
CA ASN A 163 5.90 -1.10 -24.81
C ASN A 163 6.38 -1.87 -26.05
N LEU A 164 6.47 -1.18 -27.19
CA LEU A 164 6.88 -1.77 -28.46
C LEU A 164 8.40 -1.96 -28.49
N LYS A 165 8.83 -3.08 -29.06
CA LYS A 165 10.26 -3.44 -29.17
C LYS A 165 10.70 -3.47 -30.62
N LYS A 166 11.93 -3.04 -30.90
CA LYS A 166 12.50 -3.13 -32.26
C LYS A 166 12.89 -4.56 -32.61
N VAL A 167 12.64 -4.95 -33.87
CA VAL A 167 13.07 -6.25 -34.41
C VAL A 167 14.37 -6.04 -35.19
N MET A 168 15.50 -6.47 -34.63
CA MET A 168 16.83 -6.21 -35.19
C MET A 168 17.02 -6.77 -36.60
N ASN A 169 16.46 -7.94 -36.90
CA ASN A 169 16.65 -8.63 -38.19
C ASN A 169 16.12 -7.83 -39.38
N PHE A 170 15.08 -7.02 -39.15
CA PHE A 170 14.43 -6.21 -40.19
C PHE A 170 14.57 -4.71 -39.90
N TRP A 171 15.55 -4.31 -39.08
CA TRP A 171 15.72 -2.92 -38.68
C TRP A 171 16.62 -2.16 -39.66
N GLY A 172 16.01 -1.42 -40.58
CA GLY A 172 16.72 -0.75 -41.67
C GLY A 172 17.21 -1.74 -42.73
N HIS A 173 16.50 -2.85 -42.91
CA HIS A 173 16.74 -3.78 -44.01
C HIS A 173 16.34 -3.07 -45.31
N THR A 174 17.23 -3.02 -46.28
CA THR A 174 17.00 -2.37 -47.57
C THR A 174 16.72 -3.43 -48.63
N ASP A 175 15.75 -3.13 -49.47
CA ASP A 175 15.42 -3.87 -50.68
C ASP A 175 15.64 -2.94 -51.89
N ASP A 176 15.25 -3.36 -53.09
CA ASP A 176 15.47 -2.58 -54.30
C ASP A 176 14.75 -1.23 -54.28
N SER A 177 13.53 -1.16 -53.74
CA SER A 177 12.70 0.05 -53.73
C SER A 177 12.29 0.55 -52.34
N TYR A 178 12.47 -0.27 -51.29
CA TYR A 178 11.95 0.04 -49.96
C TYR A 178 12.95 -0.22 -48.83
N ILE A 179 12.80 0.53 -47.75
CA ILE A 179 13.50 0.34 -46.49
C ILE A 179 12.50 -0.12 -45.44
N TYR A 180 12.80 -1.23 -44.78
CA TYR A 180 11.92 -1.89 -43.85
C TYR A 180 12.34 -1.60 -42.41
N PHE A 181 11.33 -1.39 -41.57
CA PHE A 181 11.44 -1.32 -40.12
C PHE A 181 10.31 -2.14 -39.51
N MET A 182 10.63 -2.97 -38.52
CA MET A 182 9.66 -3.80 -37.82
C MET A 182 9.65 -3.52 -36.33
N LEU A 183 8.44 -3.42 -35.78
CA LEU A 183 8.17 -3.28 -34.36
C LEU A 183 7.36 -4.48 -33.86
N MET A 184 7.69 -4.91 -32.65
CA MET A 184 7.11 -6.06 -31.96
C MET A 184 6.29 -5.58 -30.76
N PRO A 185 4.96 -5.80 -30.77
CA PRO A 185 4.11 -5.63 -29.61
C PRO A 185 4.48 -6.54 -28.42
N PRO A 186 4.09 -6.18 -27.18
CA PRO A 186 4.54 -6.87 -25.97
C PRO A 186 4.01 -8.30 -25.80
N TRP A 187 2.90 -8.65 -26.45
CA TRP A 187 2.31 -10.00 -26.38
C TRP A 187 3.00 -11.02 -27.31
N ILE A 188 3.84 -10.57 -28.24
CA ILE A 188 4.62 -11.45 -29.10
C ILE A 188 5.89 -11.83 -28.36
N LYS A 189 6.08 -13.14 -28.18
CA LYS A 189 7.32 -13.68 -27.61
C LYS A 189 8.34 -13.80 -28.73
N ALA A 190 9.38 -12.98 -28.71
CA ALA A 190 10.53 -13.18 -29.57
C ALA A 190 11.06 -14.60 -29.37
N ARG A 191 11.02 -15.43 -30.41
CA ARG A 191 11.77 -16.69 -30.41
C ARG A 191 13.24 -16.27 -30.46
N VAL A 192 13.96 -16.51 -29.37
CA VAL A 192 15.41 -16.38 -29.36
C VAL A 192 15.93 -17.32 -30.43
N ALA A 193 16.55 -16.75 -31.47
CA ALA A 193 17.35 -17.47 -32.44
C ALA A 193 18.79 -17.59 -31.92
#